data_AF-A0A3D3MV26-F1
#
_entry.id   AF-A0A3D3MV26-F1
#
_cell.length_a   1.000
_cell.length_b   1.000
_cell.length_c   1.000
_cell.angle_alpha   90.00
_cell.angle_beta   90.00
_cell.angle_gamma   90.00
#
_symmetry.space_group_name_H-M   'P 1'
#
loop_
_entity.id
_entity.type
_entity.pdbx_description
1 polymer ?
#
loop_
_entity_poly.entity_id
_entity_poly.type
_entity_poly.pdbx_seq_one_letter_code
_entity_poly.pdbx_strand_id
1 'polypeptide(L)'
;MEKPYKNMSKIEINEIPMDRKLTGYLWMSDEQEPRVLEDCSIVQSNCSYEDSPVILELGTNPFIVEAELWDAEACVSYAIHHAGNEIVCQRYDVRGDDIGNPDNRLTVFISHRMAGRKLHFLEYWEPKDSIIVAGINGKADDEVMPSLVMTRRVFIGFTPLYIN
;
A
#
# COMPACT_ATOMS: atom_id res chain seq x y z
N MET A 1 -4.81 -7.81 -27.33
CA MET A 1 -4.03 -6.82 -26.56
C MET A 1 -4.87 -6.48 -25.36
N GLU A 2 -4.71 -7.23 -24.26
CA GLU A 2 -5.43 -6.93 -23.02
C GLU A 2 -4.90 -5.61 -22.47
N LYS A 3 -5.80 -4.71 -22.07
CA LYS A 3 -5.42 -3.44 -21.45
C LYS A 3 -4.66 -3.74 -20.15
N PRO A 4 -3.65 -2.95 -19.77
CA PRO A 4 -3.01 -3.13 -18.47
C PRO A 4 -4.06 -3.02 -17.37
N TYR A 5 -4.14 -4.05 -16.53
CA TYR A 5 -5.08 -4.16 -15.42
C TYR A 5 -4.85 -3.02 -14.44
N LYS A 6 -5.74 -2.02 -14.45
CA LYS A 6 -5.66 -0.87 -13.54
C LYS A 6 -6.39 -1.18 -12.23
N ASN A 7 -5.86 -2.11 -11.45
CA ASN A 7 -6.37 -2.47 -10.10
C ASN A 7 -5.95 -1.41 -9.02
N MET A 8 -5.74 -0.16 -9.43
CA MET A 8 -5.31 0.95 -8.57
C MET A 8 -6.10 2.21 -8.93
N SER A 9 -6.68 2.86 -7.93
CA SER A 9 -7.34 4.16 -8.06
C SER A 9 -6.83 5.14 -7.01
N LYS A 10 -6.61 6.39 -7.42
CA LYS A 10 -6.51 7.50 -6.47
C LYS A 10 -7.89 7.74 -5.89
N ILE A 11 -7.97 7.87 -4.58
CA ILE A 11 -9.20 8.16 -3.84
C ILE A 11 -8.97 9.37 -2.93
N GLU A 12 -10.03 9.90 -2.36
CA GLU A 12 -9.99 10.80 -1.22
C GLU A 12 -9.99 10.01 0.10
N ILE A 13 -9.46 10.60 1.17
CA ILE A 13 -9.33 9.92 2.47
C ILE A 13 -10.69 9.52 3.09
N ASN A 14 -11.74 10.28 2.80
CA ASN A 14 -13.11 10.02 3.26
C ASN A 14 -13.80 8.87 2.51
N GLU A 15 -13.19 8.34 1.44
CA GLU A 15 -13.67 7.15 0.73
C GLU A 15 -13.19 5.85 1.39
N ILE A 16 -12.29 5.92 2.37
CA ILE A 16 -11.86 4.74 3.14
C ILE A 16 -12.98 4.35 4.13
N PRO A 17 -13.43 3.09 4.15
CA PRO A 17 -14.55 2.67 4.98
C PRO A 17 -14.14 2.53 6.46
N MET A 18 -14.32 3.60 7.23
CA MET A 18 -13.87 3.69 8.64
C MET A 18 -14.60 2.77 9.61
N ASP A 19 -15.78 2.29 9.22
CA ASP A 19 -16.67 1.40 9.99
C ASP A 19 -16.38 -0.08 9.76
N ARG A 20 -15.61 -0.42 8.72
CA ARG A 20 -15.21 -1.79 8.42
C ARG A 20 -14.04 -2.25 9.26
N LYS A 21 -13.91 -3.57 9.42
CA LYS A 21 -12.76 -4.18 10.06
C LYS A 21 -11.55 -4.13 9.15
N LEU A 22 -10.54 -3.39 9.58
CA LEU A 22 -9.29 -3.22 8.85
C LEU A 22 -8.14 -3.80 9.68
N THR A 23 -7.18 -4.38 8.98
CA THR A 23 -5.89 -4.76 9.56
C THR A 23 -4.83 -3.88 8.96
N GLY A 24 -3.95 -3.30 9.78
CA GLY A 24 -2.93 -2.41 9.25
C GLY A 24 -2.39 -1.45 10.28
N TYR A 25 -1.87 -0.32 9.82
CA TYR A 25 -1.40 0.72 10.72
C TYR A 25 -1.71 2.12 10.23
N LEU A 26 -1.78 3.03 11.19
CA LEU A 26 -1.95 4.46 11.02
C LEU A 26 -0.81 5.13 11.78
N TRP A 27 -0.09 6.04 11.16
CA TRP A 27 0.94 6.82 11.83
C TRP A 27 0.57 8.30 11.80
N MET A 28 0.28 8.84 12.97
CA MET A 28 -0.09 10.24 13.14
C MET A 28 1.14 11.15 13.27
N SER A 29 1.01 12.41 12.88
CA SER A 29 2.07 13.42 12.90
C SER A 29 2.61 13.76 14.29
N ASP A 30 1.80 13.55 15.32
CA ASP A 30 2.15 13.78 16.73
C ASP A 30 2.65 12.53 17.45
N GLU A 31 2.73 11.39 16.75
CA GLU A 31 3.09 10.10 17.34
C GLU A 31 4.49 9.63 16.96
N GLN A 32 5.17 9.02 17.94
CA GLN A 32 6.50 8.45 17.74
C GLN A 32 6.46 7.06 17.10
N GLU A 33 5.35 6.35 17.26
CA GLU A 33 5.14 4.99 16.76
C GLU A 33 3.76 4.87 16.09
N PRO A 34 3.62 4.04 15.04
CA PRO A 34 2.33 3.81 14.41
C PRO A 34 1.35 3.09 15.34
N ARG A 35 0.07 3.47 15.25
CA ARG A 35 -1.06 2.71 15.81
C ARG A 35 -1.33 1.51 14.92
N VAL A 36 -1.43 0.34 15.54
CA VAL A 36 -1.73 -0.92 14.85
C VAL A 36 -3.21 -1.25 14.99
N LEU A 37 -3.83 -1.60 13.87
CA LEU A 37 -5.20 -2.12 13.77
C LEU A 37 -5.15 -3.64 13.51
N GLU A 38 -5.89 -4.39 14.32
CA GLU A 38 -6.05 -5.85 14.19
C GLU A 38 -7.53 -6.19 14.04
N ASP A 39 -7.98 -6.39 12.80
CA ASP A 39 -9.37 -6.75 12.48
C ASP A 39 -10.42 -5.88 13.20
N CYS A 40 -10.15 -4.58 13.26
CA CYS A 40 -11.01 -3.62 13.95
C CYS A 40 -11.28 -2.41 13.07
N SER A 41 -12.42 -1.78 13.30
CA SER A 41 -12.72 -0.52 12.61
C SER A 41 -11.95 0.63 13.23
N ILE A 42 -11.63 1.63 12.42
CA ILE A 42 -10.94 2.84 12.87
C ILE A 42 -11.79 3.55 13.94
N VAL A 43 -13.11 3.49 13.79
CA VAL A 43 -14.07 4.02 14.76
C VAL A 43 -14.07 3.24 16.09
N GLN A 44 -13.90 1.91 16.06
CA GLN A 44 -13.93 1.07 17.28
C GLN A 44 -12.57 0.92 17.97
N SER A 45 -11.47 1.21 17.28
CA SER A 45 -10.13 0.90 17.77
C SER A 45 -9.65 1.72 18.97
N ASN A 46 -10.50 2.60 19.54
CA ASN A 46 -10.13 3.49 20.65
C ASN A 46 -8.76 4.16 20.43
N CYS A 47 -8.46 4.52 19.18
CA CYS A 47 -7.56 5.62 18.88
C CYS A 47 -8.05 6.79 19.73
N SER A 48 -7.38 7.05 20.85
CA SER A 48 -7.88 7.79 22.01
C SER A 48 -8.16 9.27 21.72
N TYR A 49 -9.21 9.52 20.96
CA TYR A 49 -9.92 10.78 20.83
C TYR A 49 -11.39 10.42 20.94
N GLU A 50 -12.03 10.87 22.01
CA GLU A 50 -13.47 10.71 22.23
C GLU A 50 -14.32 11.47 21.19
N ASP A 51 -13.71 12.11 20.19
CA ASP A 51 -14.42 12.88 19.17
C ASP A 51 -13.88 12.61 17.76
N SER A 52 -14.65 11.78 17.04
CA SER A 52 -15.05 12.03 15.65
C SER A 52 -14.11 11.57 14.50
N PRO A 53 -14.67 11.16 13.33
CA PRO A 53 -13.98 11.00 12.04
C PRO A 53 -13.26 12.27 11.47
N VAL A 54 -13.00 13.27 12.31
CA VAL A 54 -12.43 14.59 12.00
C VAL A 54 -10.90 14.57 11.89
N ILE A 55 -10.22 13.58 12.47
CA ILE A 55 -8.75 13.46 12.52
C ILE A 55 -8.09 13.24 11.13
N LEU A 56 -8.92 13.10 10.09
CA LEU A 56 -8.48 12.85 8.72
C LEU A 56 -8.67 14.05 7.79
N GLU A 57 -9.19 15.18 8.30
CA GLU A 57 -9.34 16.39 7.50
C GLU A 57 -7.97 17.02 7.20
N LEU A 58 -7.75 17.31 5.92
CA LEU A 58 -6.57 18.01 5.42
C LEU A 58 -6.35 19.33 6.16
N GLY A 59 -5.21 19.48 6.82
CA GLY A 59 -4.79 20.74 7.47
C GLY A 59 -5.17 20.87 8.94
N THR A 60 -5.75 19.84 9.56
CA THR A 60 -5.90 19.75 11.01
C THR A 60 -4.76 18.92 11.61
N ASN A 61 -4.16 19.40 12.70
CA ASN A 61 -3.13 18.66 13.46
C ASN A 61 -3.82 18.04 14.69
N PRO A 62 -3.63 16.74 14.99
CA PRO A 62 -2.81 15.77 14.25
C PRO A 62 -3.43 15.27 12.94
N PHE A 63 -2.56 14.96 11.97
CA PHE A 63 -2.91 14.37 10.67
C PHE A 63 -2.17 13.04 10.47
N ILE A 64 -2.66 12.18 9.57
CA ILE A 64 -1.98 10.94 9.20
C ILE A 64 -0.75 11.26 8.36
N VAL A 65 0.45 10.83 8.77
CA VAL A 65 1.66 10.87 7.94
C VAL A 65 1.69 9.71 6.96
N GLU A 66 1.34 8.52 7.44
CA GLU A 66 1.37 7.28 6.67
C GLU A 66 0.30 6.32 7.17
N ALA A 67 -0.35 5.61 6.25
CA ALA A 67 -1.21 4.49 6.60
C ALA A 67 -1.12 3.39 5.55
N GLU A 68 -1.22 2.15 6.01
CA GLU A 68 -1.39 0.96 5.19
C GLU A 68 -2.48 0.11 5.83
N LEU A 69 -3.60 -0.06 5.13
CA LEU A 69 -4.82 -0.66 5.66
C LEU A 69 -5.30 -1.75 4.72
N TRP A 70 -5.67 -2.90 5.28
CA TRP A 70 -6.15 -4.06 4.54
C TRP A 70 -7.56 -4.44 5.01
N ASP A 71 -8.51 -4.41 4.09
CA ASP A 71 -9.85 -4.96 4.20
C ASP A 71 -9.82 -6.39 3.64
N ALA A 72 -9.73 -7.38 4.52
CA ALA A 72 -9.67 -8.78 4.12
C ALA A 72 -10.99 -9.29 3.52
N GLU A 73 -12.14 -8.73 3.93
CA GLU A 73 -13.46 -9.13 3.43
C GLU A 73 -13.65 -8.65 1.98
N ALA A 74 -13.24 -7.41 1.69
CA ALA A 74 -13.33 -6.86 0.35
C ALA A 74 -12.13 -7.18 -0.55
N CYS A 75 -11.05 -7.73 0.02
CA CYS A 75 -9.74 -7.88 -0.62
C CYS A 75 -9.20 -6.55 -1.18
N VAL A 76 -9.30 -5.49 -0.37
CA VAL A 76 -8.89 -4.14 -0.76
C VAL A 76 -7.82 -3.62 0.19
N SER A 77 -6.77 -3.04 -0.37
CA SER A 77 -5.75 -2.31 0.37
C SER A 77 -5.90 -0.81 0.16
N TYR A 78 -5.72 -0.03 1.22
CA TYR A 78 -5.71 1.41 1.19
C TYR A 78 -4.37 1.92 1.72
N ALA A 79 -3.70 2.75 0.93
CA ALA A 79 -2.44 3.38 1.31
C ALA A 79 -2.63 4.90 1.38
N ILE A 80 -2.06 5.52 2.41
CA ILE A 80 -2.02 6.97 2.58
C ILE A 80 -0.56 7.36 2.78
N HIS A 81 -0.07 8.28 1.95
CA HIS A 81 1.27 8.83 2.10
C HIS A 81 1.24 10.36 2.00
N HIS A 82 1.84 11.04 2.97
CA HIS A 82 2.20 12.45 2.82
C HIS A 82 3.52 12.59 2.04
N ALA A 83 3.45 13.25 0.89
CA ALA A 83 4.60 13.57 0.05
C ALA A 83 4.80 15.10 0.02
N GLY A 84 5.47 15.63 1.03
CA GLY A 84 5.63 17.08 1.20
C GLY A 84 4.29 17.75 1.53
N ASN A 85 3.75 18.52 0.59
CA ASN A 85 2.48 19.25 0.75
C ASN A 85 1.27 18.51 0.17
N GLU A 86 1.46 17.31 -0.40
CA GLU A 86 0.39 16.53 -0.99
C GLU A 86 0.10 15.28 -0.16
N ILE A 87 -1.18 14.94 -0.05
CA ILE A 87 -1.63 13.62 0.41
C ILE A 87 -1.95 12.78 -0.81
N VAL A 88 -1.36 11.59 -0.85
CA VAL A 88 -1.66 10.57 -1.84
C VAL A 88 -2.40 9.44 -1.13
N CYS A 89 -3.71 9.35 -1.39
CA CYS A 89 -4.53 8.21 -0.98
C CYS A 89 -4.76 7.28 -2.18
N GLN A 90 -4.46 6.01 -2.01
CA GLN A 90 -4.57 4.99 -3.04
C GLN A 90 -5.40 3.82 -2.54
N ARG A 91 -6.24 3.31 -3.43
CA ARG A 91 -6.98 2.06 -3.25
C ARG A 91 -6.43 1.04 -4.24
N TYR A 92 -6.23 -0.19 -3.75
CA TYR A 92 -5.81 -1.32 -4.53
C TYR A 92 -6.78 -2.47 -4.33
N ASP A 93 -7.39 -2.94 -5.43
CA ASP A 93 -8.15 -4.17 -5.40
C ASP A 93 -7.17 -5.33 -5.61
N VAL A 94 -7.05 -6.23 -4.64
CA VAL A 94 -6.18 -7.41 -4.69
C VAL A 94 -7.04 -8.61 -5.03
N ARG A 95 -6.68 -9.34 -6.08
CA ARG A 95 -7.39 -10.54 -6.50
C ARG A 95 -6.73 -11.79 -5.94
N GLY A 96 -7.51 -12.86 -5.81
CA GLY A 96 -6.99 -14.15 -5.35
C GLY A 96 -5.87 -14.70 -6.26
N ASP A 97 -5.92 -14.43 -7.56
CA ASP A 97 -4.91 -14.86 -8.54
C ASP A 97 -3.65 -13.96 -8.57
N ASP A 98 -3.67 -12.79 -7.91
CA ASP A 98 -2.48 -11.96 -7.78
C ASP A 98 -1.43 -12.65 -6.89
N ILE A 99 -1.86 -13.54 -5.99
CA ILE A 99 -0.99 -14.34 -5.13
C ILE A 99 -0.57 -15.60 -5.89
N GLY A 100 0.74 -15.73 -6.12
CA GLY A 100 1.30 -16.84 -6.90
C GLY A 100 1.39 -16.57 -8.40
N ASN A 101 0.93 -15.39 -8.85
CA ASN A 101 1.28 -14.89 -10.18
C ASN A 101 2.82 -14.77 -10.29
N PRO A 102 3.45 -15.32 -11.35
CA PRO A 102 4.90 -15.30 -11.52
C PRO A 102 5.50 -13.89 -11.62
N ASP A 103 4.69 -12.90 -12.04
CA ASP A 103 5.12 -11.50 -12.17
C ASP A 103 4.90 -10.70 -10.87
N ASN A 104 4.32 -11.32 -9.84
CA ASN A 104 4.14 -10.71 -8.53
C ASN A 104 5.08 -11.35 -7.50
N ARG A 105 5.46 -10.57 -6.48
CA ARG A 105 6.35 -11.03 -5.41
C ARG A 105 5.75 -10.70 -4.05
N LEU A 106 5.69 -11.71 -3.17
CA LEU A 106 5.42 -11.50 -1.76
C LEU A 106 6.70 -11.07 -1.04
N THR A 107 6.67 -9.90 -0.42
CA THR A 107 7.79 -9.33 0.34
C THR A 107 7.35 -9.09 1.78
N VAL A 108 8.25 -9.36 2.74
CA VAL A 108 7.98 -9.21 4.18
C VAL A 108 8.98 -8.25 4.80
N PHE A 109 8.48 -7.25 5.52
CA PHE A 109 9.30 -6.31 6.29
C PHE A 109 9.04 -6.49 7.79
N ILE A 110 10.08 -6.32 8.62
CA ILE A 110 9.95 -6.38 10.07
C ILE A 110 10.07 -4.95 10.60
N SER A 111 9.03 -4.46 11.30
CA SER A 111 9.04 -3.11 11.85
C SER A 111 9.45 -3.11 13.32
N HIS A 112 10.54 -2.40 13.63
CA HIS A 112 10.94 -2.15 15.02
C HIS A 112 9.96 -1.26 15.77
N ARG A 113 9.31 -0.31 15.08
CA ARG A 113 8.34 0.64 15.68
C ARG A 113 6.96 0.05 15.91
N MET A 114 6.74 -1.18 15.48
CA MET A 114 5.49 -1.92 15.70
C MET A 114 5.81 -3.25 16.39
N ALA A 115 6.66 -3.23 17.41
CA ALA A 115 7.02 -4.37 18.25
C ALA A 115 7.51 -5.62 17.46
N GLY A 116 8.21 -5.43 16.34
CA GLY A 116 8.73 -6.52 15.52
C GLY A 116 7.69 -7.20 14.63
N ARG A 117 6.51 -6.59 14.42
CA ARG A 117 5.50 -7.09 13.51
C ARG A 117 6.04 -7.25 12.10
N LYS A 118 5.57 -8.31 11.42
CA LYS A 118 5.85 -8.59 10.02
C LYS A 118 4.78 -7.94 9.17
N LEU A 119 5.17 -7.07 8.27
CA LEU A 119 4.29 -6.46 7.28
C LEU A 119 4.43 -7.25 5.99
N HIS A 120 3.32 -7.74 5.47
CA HIS A 120 3.28 -8.46 4.22
C HIS A 120 2.85 -7.51 3.10
N PHE A 121 3.60 -7.51 2.00
CA PHE A 121 3.30 -6.72 0.82
C PHE A 121 3.34 -7.57 -0.44
N LEU A 122 2.42 -7.30 -1.35
CA LEU A 122 2.43 -7.82 -2.70
C LEU A 122 3.03 -6.77 -3.64
N GLU A 123 4.17 -7.08 -4.22
CA GLU A 123 4.85 -6.25 -5.21
C GLU A 123 4.46 -6.71 -6.61
N TYR A 124 3.94 -5.79 -7.42
CA TYR A 124 3.57 -6.04 -8.80
C TYR A 124 4.70 -5.58 -9.71
N TRP A 125 5.17 -6.48 -10.57
CA TRP A 125 6.23 -6.20 -11.54
C TRP A 125 5.66 -6.28 -12.93
N GLU A 126 5.81 -5.22 -13.70
CA GLU A 126 5.30 -5.17 -15.07
C GLU A 126 6.47 -5.01 -16.04
N PRO A 127 6.43 -5.67 -17.22
CA PRO A 127 7.39 -5.42 -18.27
C PRO A 127 7.31 -3.95 -18.70
N LYS A 128 8.45 -3.27 -18.64
CA LYS A 128 8.62 -1.94 -19.19
C LYS A 128 9.74 -1.97 -20.21
N ASP A 129 9.43 -1.52 -21.42
CA ASP A 129 10.44 -1.33 -22.45
C ASP A 129 11.48 -0.33 -21.93
N SER A 130 12.70 -0.82 -21.79
CA SER A 130 13.84 -0.02 -21.37
C SER A 130 14.89 -0.10 -22.46
N ILE A 131 15.35 1.07 -22.92
CA ILE A 131 16.55 1.15 -23.76
C ILE A 131 17.73 0.86 -22.84
N ILE A 132 18.30 -0.33 -22.97
CA ILE A 132 19.58 -0.64 -22.34
C ILE A 132 20.64 -0.25 -23.36
N VAL A 133 21.36 0.84 -23.10
CA VAL A 133 22.55 1.17 -23.89
C VAL A 133 23.68 0.26 -23.42
N ALA A 134 23.76 -0.95 -23.98
CA ALA A 134 24.88 -1.86 -23.75
C ALA A 134 26.12 -1.37 -24.51
N GLY A 135 26.81 -0.37 -23.97
CA GLY A 135 28.07 0.12 -24.52
C GLY A 135 29.24 -0.82 -24.22
N ILE A 136 29.33 -1.96 -24.88
CA ILE A 136 30.59 -2.73 -24.94
C ILE A 136 31.11 -2.63 -26.38
N ASN A 137 32.17 -1.84 -26.56
CA ASN A 137 32.90 -1.59 -27.83
C ASN A 137 32.35 -0.53 -28.80
N GLY A 138 31.64 0.49 -28.32
CA GLY A 138 31.44 1.73 -29.08
C GLY A 138 30.55 1.61 -30.33
N LYS A 139 29.77 0.53 -30.44
CA LYS A 139 28.63 0.45 -31.36
C LYS A 139 27.36 0.41 -30.51
N ALA A 140 26.56 1.46 -30.61
CA ALA A 140 25.23 1.48 -30.02
C ALA A 140 24.31 0.67 -30.94
N ASP A 141 24.10 -0.60 -30.60
CA ASP A 141 22.95 -1.33 -31.11
C ASP A 141 21.84 -1.12 -30.09
N ASP A 142 20.85 -0.29 -30.44
CA ASP A 142 19.69 -0.01 -29.59
C ASP A 142 18.76 -1.23 -29.57
N GLU A 143 19.07 -2.24 -28.75
CA GLU A 143 18.14 -3.33 -28.47
C GLU A 143 17.17 -2.92 -27.36
N VAL A 144 15.87 -2.86 -27.70
CA VAL A 144 14.80 -2.73 -26.72
C VAL A 144 14.58 -4.11 -26.10
N MET A 145 15.11 -4.31 -24.89
CA MET A 145 14.78 -5.47 -24.07
C MET A 145 13.78 -5.08 -22.99
N PRO A 146 12.64 -5.78 -22.86
CA PRO A 146 11.72 -5.53 -21.76
C PRO A 146 12.39 -5.91 -20.45
N SER A 147 12.37 -5.00 -19.48
CA SER A 147 12.80 -5.26 -18.11
C SER A 147 11.61 -5.21 -17.17
N LEU A 148 11.58 -6.07 -16.16
CA LEU A 148 10.54 -6.01 -15.13
C LEU A 148 10.82 -4.83 -14.21
N VAL A 149 9.83 -3.96 -14.03
CA VAL A 149 9.90 -2.83 -13.12
C VAL A 149 8.77 -2.95 -12.11
N MET A 150 9.09 -2.79 -10.83
CA MET A 150 8.07 -2.74 -9.77
C MET A 150 7.20 -1.51 -9.99
N THR A 151 5.90 -1.71 -10.24
CA THR A 151 4.95 -0.61 -10.49
C THR A 151 4.25 -0.16 -9.24
N ARG A 152 4.03 -1.07 -8.29
CA ARG A 152 3.37 -0.81 -7.02
C ARG A 152 3.71 -1.89 -6.00
N ARG A 153 3.62 -1.50 -4.73
CA ARG A 153 3.71 -2.38 -3.56
C ARG A 153 2.43 -2.18 -2.77
N VAL A 154 1.73 -3.26 -2.45
CA VAL A 154 0.40 -3.21 -1.84
C VAL A 154 0.43 -3.96 -0.52
N PHE A 155 0.05 -3.31 0.57
CA PHE A 155 -0.02 -3.94 1.89
C PHE A 155 -1.20 -4.92 1.96
N ILE A 156 -0.93 -6.10 2.52
CA ILE A 156 -1.89 -7.21 2.57
C ILE A 156 -1.99 -7.84 3.98
N GLY A 157 -1.67 -7.06 5.02
CA GLY A 157 -1.84 -7.46 6.42
C GLY A 157 -0.56 -7.87 7.14
N PHE A 158 -0.73 -8.26 8.42
CA PHE A 158 0.37 -8.67 9.31
C PHE A 158 0.58 -10.18 9.42
N THR A 159 -0.34 -10.96 8.84
CA THR A 159 -0.29 -12.42 8.84
C THR A 159 0.00 -12.93 7.43
N PRO A 160 0.67 -14.10 7.30
CA PRO A 160 0.75 -14.77 6.01
C PRO A 160 -0.67 -15.08 5.54
N LEU A 161 -1.02 -14.54 4.39
CA LEU A 161 -2.37 -14.61 3.83
C LEU A 161 -2.85 -16.05 3.63
N TYR A 162 -4.08 -16.29 4.07
CA TYR A 162 -5.01 -17.20 3.39
C TYR A 162 -6.11 -16.30 2.81
N ILE A 163 -6.05 -16.00 1.52
CA ILE A 163 -7.19 -15.41 0.81
C ILE A 163 -8.01 -16.61 0.28
N ASN A 164 -9.29 -16.69 0.68
CA ASN A 164 -10.21 -17.72 0.20
C ASN A 164 -10.70 -17.41 -1.22
#